data_AF-A8EVI7-F1
#
_entry.id   AF-A8EVI7-F1
#
_cell.length_a   1.000
_cell.length_b   1.000
_cell.length_c   1.000
_cell.angle_alpha   90.00
_cell.angle_beta   90.00
_cell.angle_gamma   90.00
#
_symmetry.space_group_name_H-M   'P 1'
#
loop_
_entity.id
_entity.type
_entity.pdbx_description
1 polymer ?
#
loop_
_entity_poly.entity_id
_entity_poly.type
_entity_poly.pdbx_seq_one_letter_code
_entity_poly.pdbx_strand_id
1 'polypeptide(L)'
;MITNRDIEIFKFINKYGKTYIEVLAKTFFTNEQVARNRINSLAKQNLISYWNTNLMKPRRAIVLTADTKALLEDEFEIKAKNVKLNRTTIQHNILEQITDYHLSLIGSVERTTVSTHQDKLNHIPDFIFTNSNGNKINIEIELSKKSAPRYTKLMQDVAKDNPDAIIYILDSSSKIKSFASIMPKWQKLYFISIDELIKNISEIGQIKPIPQEQSLFDSPI
;
A
#
# COMPACT_ATOMS: atom_id res chain seq x y z
N MET A 1 6.85 -26.62 10.22
CA MET A 1 7.48 -26.61 8.88
C MET A 1 7.13 -25.31 8.19
N ILE A 2 8.16 -24.64 7.66
CA ILE A 2 8.06 -23.41 6.87
C ILE A 2 7.63 -23.80 5.45
N THR A 3 6.73 -23.03 4.85
CA THR A 3 6.22 -23.22 3.49
C THR A 3 6.71 -22.08 2.59
N ASN A 4 6.63 -22.26 1.27
CA ASN A 4 6.96 -21.20 0.32
C ASN A 4 6.14 -19.91 0.58
N ARG A 5 4.89 -20.05 1.01
CA ARG A 5 4.06 -18.90 1.36
C ARG A 5 4.62 -18.11 2.56
N ASP A 6 5.20 -18.81 3.53
CA ASP A 6 5.81 -18.12 4.68
C ASP A 6 7.06 -17.36 4.28
N ILE A 7 7.86 -17.92 3.35
CA ILE A 7 9.01 -17.22 2.78
C ILE A 7 8.55 -15.94 2.08
N GLU A 8 7.49 -15.99 1.27
CA GLU A 8 6.93 -14.78 0.64
C GLU A 8 6.40 -13.77 1.66
N ILE A 9 5.77 -14.24 2.74
CA ILE A 9 5.39 -13.39 3.88
C ILE A 9 6.62 -12.76 4.53
N PHE A 10 7.72 -13.50 4.70
CA PHE A 10 8.94 -12.96 5.31
C PHE A 10 9.59 -11.89 4.43
N LYS A 11 9.70 -12.14 3.12
CA LYS A 11 10.17 -11.15 2.15
C LYS A 11 9.31 -9.89 2.19
N PHE A 12 7.99 -10.06 2.23
CA PHE A 12 7.04 -8.97 2.31
C PHE A 12 7.18 -8.16 3.62
N ILE A 13 7.27 -8.83 4.78
CA ILE A 13 7.52 -8.16 6.06
C ILE A 13 8.85 -7.41 6.01
N ASN A 14 9.91 -8.01 5.45
CA ASN A 14 11.22 -7.38 5.34
C ASN A 14 11.18 -6.13 4.46
N LYS A 15 10.42 -6.13 3.35
CA LYS A 15 10.22 -4.94 2.48
C LYS A 15 9.80 -3.70 3.28
N TYR A 16 8.98 -3.88 4.31
CA TYR A 16 8.43 -2.82 5.17
C TYR A 16 9.06 -2.75 6.58
N GLY A 17 9.87 -3.73 6.95
CA GLY A 17 10.34 -4.00 8.31
C GLY A 17 9.27 -4.55 9.27
N LYS A 18 7.99 -4.37 8.96
CA LYS A 18 6.85 -4.78 9.79
C LYS A 18 5.58 -4.94 8.95
N THR A 19 4.66 -5.75 9.44
CA THR A 19 3.30 -5.85 8.90
C THR A 19 2.24 -5.92 10.01
N TYR A 20 0.98 -6.06 9.62
CA TYR A 20 -0.16 -6.15 10.51
C TYR A 20 -1.05 -7.30 10.08
N ILE A 21 -1.81 -7.84 11.03
CA ILE A 21 -2.67 -9.00 10.75
C ILE A 21 -3.72 -8.73 9.67
N GLU A 22 -4.23 -7.50 9.64
CA GLU A 22 -5.18 -7.02 8.63
C GLU A 22 -4.57 -7.02 7.22
N VAL A 23 -3.31 -6.62 7.09
CA VAL A 23 -2.58 -6.68 5.81
C VAL A 23 -2.52 -8.13 5.34
N LEU A 24 -2.07 -9.05 6.20
CA LEU A 24 -1.93 -10.45 5.85
C LEU A 24 -3.28 -11.09 5.47
N ALA A 25 -4.35 -10.73 6.18
CA ALA A 25 -5.70 -11.19 5.91
C ALA A 25 -6.26 -10.72 4.56
N LYS A 26 -5.80 -9.56 4.06
CA LYS A 26 -6.21 -9.00 2.76
C LYS A 26 -5.23 -9.33 1.63
N THR A 27 -4.21 -10.16 1.87
CA THR A 27 -3.14 -10.45 0.89
C THR A 27 -2.85 -11.95 0.77
N PHE A 28 -2.23 -12.56 1.78
CA PHE A 28 -1.74 -13.94 1.76
C PHE A 28 -2.75 -14.98 2.24
N PHE A 29 -3.86 -14.54 2.85
CA PHE A 29 -4.85 -15.39 3.49
C PHE A 29 -6.27 -15.00 3.06
N THR A 30 -7.21 -15.92 3.30
CA THR A 30 -8.63 -15.71 2.96
C THR A 30 -9.39 -14.89 4.00
N ASN A 31 -8.88 -14.82 5.24
CA ASN A 31 -9.47 -14.02 6.32
C ASN A 31 -8.49 -13.84 7.49
N GLU A 32 -8.88 -12.99 8.44
CA GLU A 32 -8.08 -12.70 9.65
C GLU A 32 -7.84 -13.94 10.52
N GLN A 33 -8.81 -14.85 10.67
CA GLN A 33 -8.65 -16.00 11.55
C GLN A 33 -7.56 -16.95 11.03
N VAL A 34 -7.56 -17.22 9.72
CA VAL A 34 -6.54 -18.05 9.08
C VAL A 34 -5.17 -17.39 9.20
N ALA A 35 -5.08 -16.07 8.94
CA ALA A 35 -3.86 -15.32 9.13
C ALA A 35 -3.35 -15.41 10.58
N ARG A 36 -4.22 -15.23 11.58
CA ARG A 36 -3.86 -15.29 13.01
C ARG A 36 -3.32 -16.65 13.40
N ASN A 37 -3.99 -17.72 12.96
CA ASN A 37 -3.58 -19.09 13.24
C ASN A 37 -2.17 -19.34 12.70
N ARG A 38 -1.90 -18.94 11.45
CA ARG A 38 -0.58 -19.13 10.86
C ARG A 38 0.50 -18.32 11.56
N ILE A 39 0.25 -17.03 11.79
CA ILE A 39 1.20 -16.13 12.45
C ILE A 39 1.49 -16.58 13.88
N ASN A 40 0.50 -17.04 14.64
CA ASN A 40 0.75 -17.61 15.97
C ASN A 40 1.63 -18.86 15.91
N SER A 41 1.48 -19.70 14.89
CA SER A 41 2.35 -20.87 14.67
C SER A 41 3.79 -20.47 14.34
N LEU A 42 3.99 -19.45 13.50
CA LEU A 42 5.31 -18.93 13.17
C LEU A 42 5.99 -18.26 14.38
N ALA A 43 5.21 -17.56 15.21
CA ALA A 43 5.70 -16.97 16.45
C ALA A 43 6.17 -18.03 17.45
N LYS A 44 5.43 -19.15 17.59
CA LYS A 44 5.85 -20.30 18.43
C LYS A 44 7.14 -20.95 17.94
N GLN A 45 7.46 -20.81 16.66
CA GLN A 45 8.71 -21.29 16.05
C GLN A 45 9.85 -20.24 16.12
N ASN A 46 9.64 -19.12 16.84
CA ASN A 46 10.58 -17.99 16.92
C ASN A 46 10.93 -17.36 15.55
N LEU A 47 10.04 -17.46 14.56
CA LEU A 47 10.26 -16.89 13.22
C LEU A 47 9.77 -15.43 13.12
N ILE A 48 8.82 -15.07 13.96
CA ILE A 48 8.31 -13.71 14.04
C ILE A 48 8.08 -13.31 15.49
N SER A 49 8.08 -12.01 15.74
CA SER A 49 7.75 -11.44 17.04
C SER A 49 6.69 -10.34 16.90
N TYR A 50 6.12 -9.93 18.02
CA TYR A 50 5.11 -8.89 18.09
C TYR A 50 5.64 -7.65 18.80
N TRP A 51 5.44 -6.50 18.20
CA TRP A 51 5.73 -5.20 18.83
C TRP A 51 4.43 -4.48 19.15
N ASN A 52 4.33 -3.91 20.36
CA ASN A 52 3.16 -3.13 20.75
C ASN A 52 3.12 -1.80 19.98
N THR A 53 1.98 -1.48 19.38
CA THR A 53 1.78 -0.22 18.65
C THR A 53 1.33 0.92 19.56
N ASN A 54 0.90 0.59 20.80
CA ASN A 54 0.21 1.49 21.71
C ASN A 54 -1.08 2.09 21.10
N LEU A 55 -1.71 1.42 20.13
CA LEU A 55 -3.01 1.81 19.57
C LEU A 55 -4.10 0.83 20.01
N MET A 56 -5.35 1.28 19.94
CA MET A 56 -6.51 0.40 20.15
C MET A 56 -6.63 -0.65 19.04
N LYS A 57 -6.36 -0.25 17.79
CA LYS A 57 -6.29 -1.14 16.62
C LYS A 57 -5.33 -0.57 15.56
N PRO A 58 -4.44 -1.40 14.95
CA PRO A 58 -4.03 -2.72 15.44
C PRO A 58 -3.18 -2.59 16.71
N ARG A 59 -3.37 -3.47 17.70
CA ARG A 59 -2.58 -3.44 18.96
C ARG A 59 -1.13 -3.90 18.80
N ARG A 60 -0.84 -4.70 17.78
CA ARG A 60 0.45 -5.33 17.56
C ARG A 60 0.87 -5.19 16.09
N ALA A 61 2.14 -4.86 15.88
CA ALA A 61 2.83 -5.07 14.62
C ALA A 61 3.52 -6.44 14.66
N ILE A 62 3.65 -7.06 13.49
CA ILE A 62 4.36 -8.33 13.28
C ILE A 62 5.70 -7.99 12.65
N VAL A 63 6.80 -8.49 13.21
CA VAL A 63 8.16 -8.24 12.73
C VAL A 63 8.94 -9.55 12.66
N LEU A 64 9.96 -9.61 11.80
CA LEU A 64 10.88 -10.75 11.75
C LEU A 64 11.80 -10.77 12.97
N THR A 65 12.11 -11.96 13.46
CA THR A 65 13.18 -12.18 14.45
C THR A 65 14.56 -12.01 13.81
N ALA A 66 15.62 -11.93 14.62
CA ALA A 66 16.99 -11.88 14.13
C ALA A 66 17.32 -13.13 13.29
N ASP A 67 16.95 -14.32 13.78
CA ASP A 67 17.18 -15.59 13.08
C ASP A 67 16.52 -15.62 11.70
N THR A 68 15.30 -15.09 11.59
CA THR A 68 14.59 -15.06 10.30
C THR A 68 15.17 -14.01 9.35
N LYS A 69 15.74 -12.93 9.88
CA LYS A 69 16.48 -11.96 9.07
C LYS A 69 17.77 -12.57 8.54
N ALA A 70 18.51 -13.30 9.38
CA ALA A 70 19.70 -14.03 8.95
C ALA A 70 19.36 -15.06 7.87
N LEU A 71 18.28 -15.82 8.04
CA LEU A 71 17.78 -16.74 7.01
C LEU A 71 17.51 -16.02 5.67
N LEU A 72 16.93 -14.82 5.68
CA LEU A 72 16.70 -14.05 4.44
C LEU A 72 17.99 -13.56 3.79
N GLU A 73 19.01 -13.23 4.59
CA GLU A 73 20.31 -12.80 4.10
C GLU A 73 21.10 -13.97 3.52
N ASP A 74 21.15 -15.09 4.24
CA ASP A 74 21.95 -16.27 3.91
C ASP A 74 21.37 -17.07 2.73
N GLU A 75 20.05 -17.26 2.69
CA GLU A 75 19.41 -18.12 1.67
C GLU A 75 18.87 -17.36 0.46
N PHE A 76 18.61 -16.05 0.60
CA PHE A 76 17.93 -15.27 -0.45
C PHE A 76 18.66 -13.97 -0.83
N GLU A 77 19.82 -13.67 -0.21
CA GLU A 77 20.59 -12.44 -0.43
C GLU A 77 19.77 -11.15 -0.17
N ILE A 78 18.74 -11.23 0.67
CA ILE A 78 17.86 -10.12 0.99
C ILE A 78 18.34 -9.44 2.27
N LYS A 79 18.93 -8.25 2.12
CA LYS A 79 19.35 -7.42 3.26
C LYS A 79 18.19 -7.14 4.21
N ALA A 80 18.42 -7.37 5.50
CA ALA A 80 17.43 -7.13 6.52
C ALA A 80 17.14 -5.63 6.68
N LYS A 81 15.87 -5.25 6.73
CA LYS A 81 15.49 -3.88 7.05
C LYS A 81 15.37 -3.66 8.56
N ASN A 82 15.74 -2.44 8.95
CA ASN A 82 15.48 -1.92 10.29
C ASN A 82 14.01 -1.58 10.46
N VAL A 83 13.47 -1.96 11.62
CA VAL A 83 12.06 -1.71 11.96
C VAL A 83 11.93 -0.34 12.60
N LYS A 84 11.02 0.48 12.08
CA LYS A 84 10.58 1.72 12.72
C LYS A 84 9.07 1.69 12.91
N LEU A 85 8.60 1.93 14.13
CA LEU A 85 7.19 2.13 14.44
C LEU A 85 6.89 3.62 14.56
N ASN A 86 6.09 4.15 13.63
CA ASN A 86 5.52 5.48 13.75
C ASN A 86 4.00 5.36 13.87
N ARG A 87 3.46 5.74 15.04
CA ARG A 87 2.05 5.53 15.39
C ARG A 87 1.11 6.28 14.45
N THR A 88 1.47 7.49 14.03
CA THR A 88 0.61 8.36 13.21
C THR A 88 0.43 7.85 11.79
N THR A 89 1.32 6.98 11.31
CA THR A 89 1.30 6.47 9.94
C THR A 89 0.83 5.02 9.86
N ILE A 90 0.45 4.37 10.96
CA ILE A 90 0.13 2.93 10.96
C ILE A 90 -1.00 2.59 9.99
N GLN A 91 -2.09 3.35 10.02
CA GLN A 91 -3.23 3.10 9.14
C GLN A 91 -2.88 3.32 7.67
N HIS A 92 -2.07 4.34 7.37
CA HIS A 92 -1.61 4.60 6.02
C HIS A 92 -0.65 3.48 5.56
N ASN A 93 0.27 3.02 6.42
CA ASN A 93 1.17 1.89 6.16
C ASN A 93 0.40 0.57 5.93
N ILE A 94 -0.76 0.37 6.56
CA ILE A 94 -1.60 -0.81 6.29
C ILE A 94 -2.11 -0.76 4.85
N LEU A 95 -2.67 0.38 4.42
CA LEU A 95 -3.16 0.54 3.05
C LEU A 95 -2.03 0.51 2.02
N GLU A 96 -0.87 1.10 2.30
CA GLU A 96 0.34 1.01 1.47
C GLU A 96 0.69 -0.46 1.21
N GLN A 97 0.77 -1.26 2.26
CA GLN A 97 1.14 -2.67 2.15
C GLN A 97 0.13 -3.49 1.35
N ILE A 98 -1.17 -3.29 1.60
CA ILE A 98 -2.23 -3.99 0.86
C ILE A 98 -2.19 -3.59 -0.62
N THR A 99 -2.10 -2.29 -0.90
CA THR A 99 -2.03 -1.74 -2.25
C THR A 99 -0.84 -2.31 -3.02
N ASP A 100 0.37 -2.24 -2.43
CA ASP A 100 1.60 -2.74 -3.04
C ASP A 100 1.50 -4.22 -3.39
N TYR A 101 0.98 -5.05 -2.47
CA TYR A 101 0.79 -6.47 -2.73
C TYR A 101 -0.08 -6.71 -3.97
N HIS A 102 -1.27 -6.09 -4.02
CA HIS A 102 -2.21 -6.33 -5.11
C HIS A 102 -1.72 -5.75 -6.44
N LEU A 103 -1.14 -4.55 -6.44
CA LEU A 103 -0.55 -3.97 -7.65
C LEU A 103 0.61 -4.83 -8.18
N SER A 104 1.42 -5.41 -7.30
CA SER A 104 2.53 -6.30 -7.69
C SER A 104 2.08 -7.57 -8.40
N LEU A 105 0.79 -7.95 -8.31
CA LEU A 105 0.24 -9.11 -9.04
C LEU A 105 0.03 -8.80 -10.53
N ILE A 106 -0.07 -7.53 -10.91
CA ILE A 106 -0.47 -7.09 -12.26
C ILE A 106 0.54 -6.13 -12.91
N GLY A 107 1.68 -5.88 -12.26
CA GLY A 107 2.73 -5.02 -12.78
C GLY A 107 3.85 -4.79 -11.77
N SER A 108 4.70 -3.81 -12.04
CA SER A 108 5.82 -3.45 -11.16
C SER A 108 5.47 -2.27 -10.26
N VAL A 109 5.83 -2.36 -8.98
CA VAL A 109 5.57 -1.32 -7.97
C VAL A 109 6.89 -0.80 -7.43
N GLU A 110 7.18 0.47 -7.68
CA GLU A 110 8.26 1.20 -7.05
C GLU A 110 7.71 2.03 -5.88
N ARG A 111 8.19 1.75 -4.67
CA ARG A 111 7.89 2.60 -3.50
C ARG A 111 8.81 3.79 -3.50
N THR A 112 8.24 4.99 -3.51
CA THR A 112 9.04 6.21 -3.56
C THR A 112 9.28 6.78 -2.15
N THR A 113 10.34 7.58 -2.03
CA THR A 113 10.67 8.30 -0.79
C THR A 113 11.38 9.59 -1.15
N VAL A 114 11.28 10.60 -0.27
CA VAL A 114 12.03 11.86 -0.40
C VAL A 114 13.52 11.61 -0.64
N SER A 115 14.13 10.75 0.17
CA SER A 115 15.56 10.43 0.08
C SER A 115 16.02 9.87 -1.25
N THR A 116 15.13 9.28 -2.05
CA THR A 116 15.49 8.61 -3.31
C THR A 116 14.97 9.32 -4.56
N HIS A 117 14.03 10.26 -4.40
CA HIS A 117 13.27 10.83 -5.52
C HIS A 117 13.19 12.36 -5.55
N GLN A 118 13.63 13.07 -4.50
CA GLN A 118 13.54 14.54 -4.45
C GLN A 118 14.23 15.25 -5.62
N ASP A 119 15.30 14.66 -6.17
CA ASP A 119 16.07 15.25 -7.27
C ASP A 119 15.55 14.81 -8.65
N LYS A 120 14.53 13.95 -8.68
CA LYS A 120 14.00 13.32 -9.91
C LYS A 120 12.56 13.71 -10.19
N LEU A 121 11.78 14.02 -9.16
CA LEU A 121 10.35 14.28 -9.24
C LEU A 121 10.00 15.58 -8.54
N ASN A 122 9.08 16.34 -9.12
CA ASN A 122 8.51 17.53 -8.51
C ASN A 122 7.51 17.14 -7.41
N HIS A 123 6.78 16.04 -7.59
CA HIS A 123 5.93 15.43 -6.58
C HIS A 123 6.30 13.96 -6.36
N ILE A 124 6.36 13.56 -5.10
CA ILE A 124 6.80 12.22 -4.68
C ILE A 124 5.57 11.42 -4.27
N PRO A 125 5.03 10.53 -5.13
CA PRO A 125 3.86 9.73 -4.82
C PRO A 125 4.16 8.57 -3.89
N ASP A 126 3.18 7.94 -3.25
CA ASP A 126 3.46 6.77 -2.41
C ASP A 126 4.09 5.62 -3.22
N PHE A 127 3.56 5.39 -4.44
CA PHE A 127 4.14 4.47 -5.40
C PHE A 127 4.16 5.02 -6.83
N ILE A 128 5.10 4.51 -7.62
CA ILE A 128 5.03 4.52 -9.09
C ILE A 128 4.73 3.09 -9.52
N PHE A 129 3.55 2.89 -10.11
CA PHE A 129 3.14 1.61 -10.68
C PHE A 129 3.39 1.62 -12.19
N THR A 130 4.05 0.57 -12.69
CA THR A 130 4.24 0.35 -14.13
C THR A 130 3.42 -0.85 -14.56
N ASN A 131 2.43 -0.62 -15.43
CA ASN A 131 1.57 -1.69 -15.94
C ASN A 131 2.26 -2.49 -17.07
N SER A 132 1.61 -3.54 -17.57
CA SER A 132 2.13 -4.39 -18.65
C SER A 132 2.38 -3.66 -19.97
N ASN A 133 1.75 -2.50 -20.19
CA ASN A 133 1.95 -1.65 -21.38
C ASN A 133 3.10 -0.65 -21.19
N GLY A 134 3.76 -0.64 -20.03
CA GLY A 134 4.83 0.31 -19.71
C GLY A 134 4.35 1.69 -19.22
N ASN A 135 3.03 1.88 -19.04
CA ASN A 135 2.50 3.15 -18.54
C ASN A 135 2.89 3.34 -17.07
N LYS A 136 3.35 4.54 -16.73
CA LYS A 136 3.73 4.96 -15.37
C LYS A 136 2.59 5.71 -14.71
N ILE A 137 2.08 5.11 -13.64
CA ILE A 137 0.93 5.60 -12.89
C ILE A 137 1.40 5.96 -11.48
N ASN A 138 1.19 7.22 -11.11
CA ASN A 138 1.42 7.66 -9.73
C ASN A 138 0.28 7.17 -8.85
N ILE A 139 0.60 6.53 -7.73
CA ILE A 139 -0.37 6.02 -6.76
C ILE A 139 -0.25 6.82 -5.47
N GLU A 140 -1.39 7.34 -5.01
CA GLU A 140 -1.54 8.08 -3.76
C GLU A 140 -2.48 7.35 -2.83
N ILE A 141 -2.08 7.16 -1.58
CA ILE A 141 -2.90 6.55 -0.55
C ILE A 141 -3.32 7.61 0.45
N GLU A 142 -4.64 7.78 0.59
CA GLU A 142 -5.16 8.93 1.30
C GLU A 142 -6.25 8.52 2.29
N LEU A 143 -6.00 8.79 3.56
CA LEU A 143 -6.95 8.53 4.65
C LEU A 143 -7.82 9.75 4.98
N SER A 144 -7.27 10.95 4.78
CA SER A 144 -7.87 12.22 5.15
C SER A 144 -7.60 13.29 4.10
N LYS A 145 -8.54 14.24 3.97
CA LYS A 145 -8.43 15.30 2.97
C LYS A 145 -7.35 16.30 3.35
N LYS A 146 -6.57 16.70 2.35
CA LYS A 146 -5.78 17.93 2.37
C LYS A 146 -6.69 19.12 2.04
N SER A 147 -6.20 20.34 2.30
CA SER A 147 -6.93 21.56 1.89
C SER A 147 -6.89 21.71 0.36
N ALA A 148 -7.90 22.39 -0.22
CA ALA A 148 -7.95 22.64 -1.66
C ALA A 148 -6.67 23.30 -2.21
N PRO A 149 -6.08 24.34 -1.57
CA PRO A 149 -4.83 24.93 -2.05
C PRO A 149 -3.66 23.93 -2.09
N ARG A 150 -3.64 22.99 -1.14
CA ARG A 150 -2.60 21.95 -1.09
C ARG A 150 -2.77 20.95 -2.24
N TYR A 151 -3.99 20.58 -2.59
CA TYR A 151 -4.25 19.75 -3.78
C TYR A 151 -3.91 20.48 -5.08
N THR A 152 -4.23 21.77 -5.19
CA THR A 152 -3.85 22.59 -6.36
C THR A 152 -2.35 22.58 -6.56
N LYS A 153 -1.56 22.85 -5.51
CA LYS A 153 -0.10 22.81 -5.59
C LYS A 153 0.40 21.42 -5.99
N LEU A 154 -0.13 20.37 -5.36
CA LEU A 154 0.26 18.99 -5.67
C LEU A 154 0.02 18.67 -7.14
N MET A 155 -1.16 18.97 -7.68
CA MET A 155 -1.46 18.71 -9.09
C MET A 155 -0.58 19.53 -10.05
N GLN A 156 -0.19 20.75 -9.68
CA GLN A 156 0.78 21.55 -10.46
C GLN A 156 2.16 20.89 -10.51
N ASP A 157 2.62 20.32 -9.38
CA ASP A 157 3.90 19.64 -9.33
C ASP A 157 3.84 18.30 -10.08
N VAL A 158 2.77 17.51 -9.91
CA VAL A 158 2.54 16.28 -10.68
C VAL A 158 2.48 16.54 -12.19
N ALA A 159 1.87 17.64 -12.62
CA ALA A 159 1.79 17.98 -14.04
C ALA A 159 3.18 18.20 -14.68
N LYS A 160 4.19 18.64 -13.92
CA LYS A 160 5.57 18.78 -14.39
C LYS A 160 6.24 17.42 -14.60
N ASP A 161 5.88 16.42 -13.78
CA ASP A 161 6.36 15.05 -13.91
C ASP A 161 5.64 14.26 -15.01
N ASN A 162 4.46 14.75 -15.44
CA ASN A 162 3.63 14.22 -16.53
C ASN A 162 3.46 12.69 -16.54
N PRO A 163 2.96 12.07 -15.44
CA PRO A 163 2.65 10.64 -15.45
C PRO A 163 1.50 10.33 -16.42
N ASP A 164 1.32 9.05 -16.76
CA ASP A 164 0.21 8.61 -17.60
C ASP A 164 -1.13 8.75 -16.88
N ALA A 165 -1.13 8.52 -15.56
CA ALA A 165 -2.26 8.76 -14.67
C ALA A 165 -1.79 9.01 -13.22
N ILE A 166 -2.66 9.61 -12.41
CA ILE A 166 -2.61 9.53 -10.96
C ILE A 166 -3.86 8.82 -10.44
N ILE A 167 -3.68 7.87 -9.52
CA ILE A 167 -4.77 7.14 -8.89
C ILE A 167 -4.70 7.35 -7.39
N TYR A 168 -5.75 7.93 -6.83
CA TYR A 168 -5.96 7.99 -5.38
C TYR A 168 -6.70 6.76 -4.90
N ILE A 169 -6.04 6.00 -4.02
CA ILE A 169 -6.60 4.85 -3.32
C ILE A 169 -7.07 5.29 -1.95
N LEU A 170 -8.36 5.14 -1.70
CA LEU A 170 -9.02 5.52 -0.45
C LEU A 170 -9.39 4.29 0.38
N ASP A 171 -9.57 4.47 1.69
CA ASP A 171 -10.03 3.41 2.59
C ASP A 171 -11.51 3.02 2.37
N SER A 172 -12.30 3.87 1.72
CA SER A 172 -13.72 3.61 1.46
C SER A 172 -14.21 4.37 0.22
N SER A 173 -15.11 3.74 -0.54
CA SER A 173 -15.78 4.35 -1.70
C SER A 173 -16.63 5.57 -1.32
N SER A 174 -17.17 5.60 -0.09
CA SER A 174 -17.94 6.73 0.45
C SER A 174 -17.17 8.06 0.46
N LYS A 175 -15.83 8.00 0.48
CA LYS A 175 -14.99 9.21 0.48
C LYS A 175 -14.72 9.76 -0.93
N ILE A 176 -14.85 8.95 -1.98
CA ILE A 176 -14.41 9.28 -3.35
C ILE A 176 -14.94 10.64 -3.82
N LYS A 177 -16.27 10.85 -3.80
CA LYS A 177 -16.88 12.13 -4.19
C LYS A 177 -16.41 13.32 -3.36
N SER A 178 -16.14 13.10 -2.07
CA SER A 178 -15.63 14.15 -1.18
C SER A 178 -14.21 14.57 -1.53
N PHE A 179 -13.36 13.64 -2.00
CA PHE A 179 -12.01 13.94 -2.50
C PHE A 179 -12.04 14.53 -3.91
N ALA A 180 -12.83 13.93 -4.82
CA ALA A 180 -12.97 14.39 -6.19
C ALA A 180 -13.46 15.86 -6.28
N SER A 181 -14.34 16.27 -5.37
CA SER A 181 -14.92 17.63 -5.35
C SER A 181 -13.98 18.72 -4.83
N ILE A 182 -12.99 18.39 -4.01
CA ILE A 182 -12.03 19.37 -3.46
C ILE A 182 -10.76 19.52 -4.32
N MET A 183 -10.44 18.49 -5.11
CA MET A 183 -9.28 18.53 -6.01
C MET A 183 -9.57 19.37 -7.25
N PRO A 184 -8.56 20.08 -7.80
CA PRO A 184 -8.74 20.76 -9.09
C PRO A 184 -9.06 19.74 -10.19
N LYS A 185 -9.78 20.17 -11.23
CA LYS A 185 -10.10 19.29 -12.35
C LYS A 185 -8.82 18.88 -13.08
N TRP A 186 -8.63 17.56 -13.26
CA TRP A 186 -7.49 17.05 -14.01
C TRP A 186 -7.86 15.76 -14.76
N GLN A 187 -7.60 15.74 -16.08
CA GLN A 187 -8.04 14.63 -16.96
C GLN A 187 -7.41 13.28 -16.61
N LYS A 188 -6.22 13.29 -16.02
CA LYS A 188 -5.44 12.10 -15.66
C LYS A 188 -5.65 11.67 -14.20
N LEU A 189 -6.66 12.22 -13.51
CA LEU A 189 -6.95 11.95 -12.10
C LEU A 189 -8.08 10.93 -11.94
N TYR A 190 -7.79 9.87 -11.20
CA TYR A 190 -8.71 8.77 -10.93
C TYR A 190 -8.75 8.42 -9.45
N PHE A 191 -9.83 7.75 -9.04
CA PHE A 191 -10.08 7.31 -7.67
C PHE A 191 -10.51 5.85 -7.64
N ILE A 192 -10.16 5.15 -6.56
CA ILE A 192 -10.66 3.81 -6.28
C ILE A 192 -10.61 3.56 -4.77
N SER A 193 -11.55 2.77 -4.24
CA SER A 193 -11.44 2.29 -2.87
C SER A 193 -10.52 1.06 -2.77
N ILE A 194 -9.92 0.83 -1.61
CA ILE A 194 -9.07 -0.34 -1.40
C ILE A 194 -9.81 -1.66 -1.64
N ASP A 195 -11.09 -1.74 -1.27
CA ASP A 195 -11.88 -2.96 -1.47
C ASP A 195 -12.23 -3.19 -2.94
N GLU A 196 -12.52 -2.13 -3.71
CA GLU A 196 -12.70 -2.23 -5.17
C GLU A 196 -11.40 -2.57 -5.89
N LEU A 197 -10.26 -2.03 -5.45
CA LEU A 197 -8.95 -2.39 -5.99
C LEU A 197 -8.69 -3.89 -5.85
N ILE A 198 -8.87 -4.42 -4.63
CA ILE A 198 -8.69 -5.85 -4.34
C ILE A 198 -9.63 -6.68 -5.22
N LYS A 199 -10.91 -6.30 -5.26
CA LYS A 199 -11.92 -7.00 -6.04
C LYS A 199 -11.54 -7.03 -7.53
N ASN A 200 -11.30 -5.87 -8.14
CA ASN A 200 -11.00 -5.76 -9.56
C ASN A 200 -9.73 -6.53 -9.95
N ILE A 201 -8.67 -6.45 -9.14
CA ILE A 201 -7.44 -7.20 -9.42
C ILE A 201 -7.69 -8.71 -9.31
N SER A 202 -8.42 -9.15 -8.29
CA SER A 202 -8.71 -10.57 -8.08
C SER A 202 -9.64 -11.18 -9.15
N GLU A 203 -10.62 -10.42 -9.64
CA GLU A 203 -11.64 -10.92 -10.57
C GLU A 203 -11.26 -10.72 -12.05
N ILE A 204 -10.62 -9.59 -12.38
CA ILE A 204 -10.38 -9.20 -13.78
C ILE A 204 -8.92 -8.83 -14.07
N GLY A 205 -8.02 -8.89 -13.08
CA GLY A 205 -6.59 -8.60 -13.28
C GLY A 205 -6.28 -7.14 -13.63
N GLN A 206 -7.14 -6.20 -13.22
CA GLN A 206 -7.00 -4.78 -13.55
C GLN A 206 -7.35 -3.88 -12.35
N ILE A 207 -6.82 -2.66 -12.32
CA ILE A 207 -7.18 -1.66 -11.30
C ILE A 207 -8.62 -1.17 -11.51
N LYS A 208 -8.95 -0.75 -12.73
CA LYS A 208 -10.24 -0.15 -13.14
C LYS A 208 -10.72 0.98 -12.20
N PRO A 209 -9.95 2.08 -12.08
CA PRO A 209 -10.33 3.21 -11.24
C PRO A 209 -11.38 4.10 -11.94
N ILE A 210 -12.06 4.94 -11.17
CA ILE A 210 -13.11 5.84 -11.65
C ILE A 210 -12.48 7.22 -11.97
N PRO A 211 -12.70 7.80 -13.16
CA PRO A 211 -12.26 9.16 -13.47
C PRO A 211 -12.84 10.19 -12.50
N GLN A 212 -12.13 11.29 -12.25
CA GLN A 212 -12.59 12.36 -11.36
C GLN A 212 -13.99 12.87 -11.74
N GLU A 213 -14.26 13.11 -13.03
CA GLU A 213 -15.54 13.66 -13.47
C GLU A 213 -16.70 12.74 -13.12
N GLN A 214 -16.56 11.44 -13.39
CA GLN A 214 -17.56 10.43 -13.04
C GLN A 214 -17.74 10.30 -11.52
N SER A 215 -16.65 10.45 -10.77
CA SER A 215 -16.65 10.40 -9.29
C SER A 215 -17.53 11.47 -8.64
N LEU A 216 -17.83 12.57 -9.35
CA LEU A 216 -18.71 13.63 -8.84
C LEU A 216 -20.20 13.26 -8.90
N PHE A 217 -20.57 12.32 -9.78
CA PHE A 217 -21.96 11.95 -10.05
C PHE A 217 -22.35 10.59 -9.46
N ASP A 218 -21.41 9.63 -9.40
CA ASP A 218 -21.73 8.22 -9.12
C ASP A 218 -21.62 7.80 -7.64
N SER A 219 -21.10 8.63 -6.73
CA SER A 219 -21.05 8.23 -5.31
C SER A 219 -22.36 8.58 -4.58
N PRO A 220 -22.94 7.65 -3.81
CA PRO A 220 -24.11 7.91 -2.98
C PRO A 220 -23.82 9.07 -2.01
N ILE A 221 -24.84 9.91 -1.80
CA ILE A 221 -24.83 11.01 -0.81
C ILE A 221 -24.79 10.43 0.60
#